data_AF-A0A6P7U2I2-F1
#
_entry.id   AF-A0A6P7U2I2-F1
#
_cell.length_a   1.000
_cell.length_b   1.000
_cell.length_c   1.000
_cell.angle_alpha   90.00
_cell.angle_beta   90.00
_cell.angle_gamma   90.00
#
_symmetry.space_group_name_H-M   'P 1'
#
loop_
_entity.id
_entity.type
_entity.pdbx_description
1 polymer ?
#
loop_
_entity_poly.entity_id
_entity_poly.type
_entity_poly.pdbx_seq_one_letter_code
_entity_poly.pdbx_strand_id
1 'polypeptide(L)'
;MSIEADDLWKLNRFLSIGTEGPLYEFGEQILKKESAPTISKLIEDGKGKEVVKEVLAYTKEGKSIRKTPLLFCLALCTRSSDKIAKRDAYKALAEVCTLPTDLFTFIAFSQTLNNPSKGWGKLQRKTISSWYNSKDPKQLAENATRYKSKAGWTHKDVLRLTHTKASNDGVALVLKYVIKGLKVAKAEFDSDGNATGQLRELLDYLEAVDTLKHSTDDQQVARLVEQHQLSYEHIPSIHLNSSEVWNTLAYRLPLPMLLQNISKIASQGLLEPTNDTSKHIIERLKNTDEILSSKIHPYSVLIALRTYEQGKGLRRKWNRIPQVVEALNFTLNTAIQNVPRTGKRFLVAVKADDNVFRNAVRGAPVISTKLAAALMSMIIAHKEDDFQLLLLLPAVALNLKITPNMQLSEICDLICSFPLLQNARDLSLPVKWAIAKKSLIDVFLVITDCRECISDISPGEAMKLYRTKMDMPNAKYINCAISTNRLRFADPSDNGMLDVAGFDENAPRVIHDFVLGNL
;
A
#
# COMPACT_ATOMS: atom_id res chain seq x y z
N MET A 1 -8.13 12.72 -30.20
CA MET A 1 -6.89 13.53 -30.20
C MET A 1 -6.02 12.99 -29.08
N SER A 2 -4.69 12.96 -29.23
CA SER A 2 -3.81 12.48 -28.17
C SER A 2 -3.74 13.46 -26.99
N ILE A 3 -3.53 12.94 -25.79
CA ILE A 3 -3.15 13.75 -24.63
C ILE A 3 -1.74 14.29 -24.87
N GLU A 4 -1.48 15.54 -24.50
CA GLU A 4 -0.14 16.13 -24.60
C GLU A 4 0.81 15.40 -23.64
N ALA A 5 2.11 15.36 -23.96
CA ALA A 5 3.07 14.56 -23.19
C ALA A 5 3.13 14.97 -21.70
N ASP A 6 3.09 16.28 -21.41
CA ASP A 6 3.10 16.80 -20.03
C ASP A 6 1.80 16.44 -19.26
N ASP A 7 0.64 16.63 -19.90
CA ASP A 7 -0.65 16.28 -19.29
C ASP A 7 -0.78 14.77 -19.05
N LEU A 8 -0.28 13.94 -19.98
CA LEU A 8 -0.28 12.48 -19.83
C LEU A 8 0.62 12.04 -18.67
N TRP A 9 1.78 12.69 -18.53
CA TRP A 9 2.69 12.44 -17.41
C TRP A 9 2.05 12.78 -16.06
N LYS A 10 1.42 13.97 -15.92
CA LYS A 10 0.72 14.34 -14.69
C LYS A 10 -0.44 13.39 -14.38
N LEU A 11 -1.19 12.98 -15.40
CA LEU A 11 -2.24 11.97 -15.25
C LEU A 11 -1.65 10.66 -14.72
N ASN A 12 -0.61 10.13 -15.36
CA ASN A 12 0.04 8.89 -14.96
C ASN A 12 0.58 8.94 -13.53
N ARG A 13 1.21 10.06 -13.15
CA ARG A 13 1.70 10.29 -11.79
C ARG A 13 0.55 10.30 -10.77
N PHE A 14 -0.54 11.00 -11.09
CA PHE A 14 -1.72 11.01 -10.24
C PHE A 14 -2.34 9.61 -10.10
N LEU A 15 -2.46 8.86 -11.20
CA LEU A 15 -2.98 7.49 -11.16
C LEU A 15 -2.05 6.55 -10.36
N SER A 16 -0.73 6.79 -10.36
CA SER A 16 0.24 6.02 -9.56
C SER A 16 0.18 6.34 -8.06
N ILE A 17 0.33 7.62 -7.68
CA ILE A 17 0.59 8.05 -6.29
C ILE A 17 -0.37 9.10 -5.74
N GLY A 18 -1.37 9.53 -6.52
CA GLY A 18 -2.43 10.45 -6.09
C GLY A 18 -2.04 11.94 -6.07
N THR A 19 -0.92 12.29 -6.68
CA THR A 19 -0.43 13.66 -6.85
C THR A 19 0.04 13.87 -8.29
N GLU A 20 -0.15 15.07 -8.85
CA GLU A 20 0.40 15.42 -10.17
C GLU A 20 1.86 15.90 -10.09
N GLY A 21 2.30 16.35 -8.91
CA GLY A 21 3.65 16.86 -8.66
C GLY A 21 4.66 15.78 -8.27
N PRO A 22 5.96 16.14 -8.14
CA PRO A 22 7.05 15.20 -7.85
C PRO A 22 7.13 14.85 -6.35
N LEU A 23 6.00 14.52 -5.73
CA LEU A 23 5.93 14.25 -4.30
C LEU A 23 5.08 13.02 -4.01
N TYR A 24 5.69 12.07 -3.31
CA TYR A 24 5.00 11.02 -2.59
C TYR A 24 4.94 11.34 -1.09
N GLU A 25 3.76 11.21 -0.50
CA GLU A 25 3.55 11.33 0.95
C GLU A 25 3.02 10.02 1.53
N PHE A 26 3.62 9.55 2.62
CA PHE A 26 3.17 8.35 3.32
C PHE A 26 1.75 8.51 3.91
N GLY A 27 1.04 7.39 4.08
CA GLY A 27 -0.32 7.38 4.66
C GLY A 27 -1.42 7.88 3.71
N GLU A 28 -2.69 7.70 4.10
CA GLU A 28 -3.85 8.01 3.23
C GLU A 28 -3.91 9.49 2.84
N GLN A 29 -4.14 9.75 1.55
CA GLN A 29 -4.30 11.10 1.00
C GLN A 29 -5.77 11.52 0.99
N ILE A 30 -6.02 12.79 1.32
CA ILE A 30 -7.34 13.41 1.20
C ILE A 30 -7.42 14.05 -0.17
N LEU A 31 -8.11 13.39 -1.11
CA LEU A 31 -8.30 13.88 -2.48
C LEU A 31 -9.54 14.77 -2.56
N LYS A 32 -9.36 15.97 -3.11
CA LYS A 32 -10.41 16.94 -3.44
C LYS A 32 -10.34 17.30 -4.92
N LYS A 33 -11.32 18.03 -5.43
CA LYS A 33 -11.35 18.42 -6.86
C LYS A 33 -10.05 19.13 -7.28
N GLU A 34 -9.50 19.95 -6.39
CA GLU A 34 -8.26 20.71 -6.60
C GLU A 34 -7.01 19.83 -6.60
N SER A 35 -7.10 18.57 -6.18
CA SER A 35 -5.99 17.61 -6.17
C SER A 35 -5.63 17.11 -7.57
N ALA A 36 -6.51 17.26 -8.57
CA ALA A 36 -6.32 16.76 -9.93
C ALA A 36 -6.71 17.79 -11.02
N PRO A 37 -6.02 18.95 -11.08
CA PRO A 37 -6.35 20.00 -12.04
C PRO A 37 -6.15 19.54 -13.49
N THR A 38 -5.11 18.76 -13.80
CA THR A 38 -4.85 18.26 -15.15
C THR A 38 -5.95 17.32 -15.60
N ILE A 39 -6.43 16.43 -14.71
CA ILE A 39 -7.53 15.52 -15.03
C ILE A 39 -8.82 16.30 -15.34
N SER A 40 -9.10 17.35 -14.56
CA SER A 40 -10.26 18.22 -14.79
C SER A 40 -10.17 18.93 -16.14
N LYS A 41 -9.01 19.51 -16.46
CA LYS A 41 -8.71 20.14 -17.76
C LYS A 41 -8.92 19.16 -18.91
N LEU A 42 -8.36 17.95 -18.84
CA LEU A 42 -8.49 16.95 -19.91
C LEU A 42 -9.93 16.55 -20.18
N ILE A 43 -10.76 16.46 -19.13
CA ILE A 43 -12.19 16.19 -19.28
C ILE A 43 -12.90 17.36 -19.96
N GLU A 44 -12.60 18.60 -19.57
CA GLU A 44 -13.18 19.82 -20.16
C GLU A 44 -12.79 20.00 -21.63
N ASP A 45 -11.57 19.61 -21.99
CA ASP A 45 -11.05 19.58 -23.37
C ASP A 45 -11.61 18.43 -24.23
N GLY A 46 -12.55 17.64 -23.70
CA GLY A 46 -13.18 16.52 -24.41
C GLY A 46 -12.29 15.28 -24.55
N LYS A 47 -11.22 15.17 -23.76
CA LYS A 47 -10.30 14.01 -23.70
C LYS A 47 -10.64 13.03 -22.55
N GLY A 48 -11.85 13.11 -22.00
CA GLY A 48 -12.24 12.28 -20.85
C GLY A 48 -12.32 10.78 -21.19
N LYS A 49 -12.52 10.41 -22.45
CA LYS A 49 -12.45 9.00 -22.90
C LYS A 49 -11.05 8.43 -22.74
N GLU A 50 -10.03 9.20 -23.11
CA GLU A 50 -8.62 8.84 -22.99
C GLU A 50 -8.22 8.72 -21.51
N VAL A 51 -8.72 9.61 -20.64
CA VAL A 51 -8.54 9.50 -19.19
C VAL A 51 -9.10 8.17 -18.65
N VAL A 52 -10.33 7.79 -19.02
CA VAL A 52 -10.93 6.51 -18.58
C VAL A 52 -10.12 5.31 -19.12
N LYS A 53 -9.59 5.41 -20.34
CA LYS A 53 -8.74 4.37 -20.92
C LYS A 53 -7.47 4.16 -20.07
N GLU A 54 -6.83 5.22 -19.60
CA GLU A 54 -5.65 5.08 -18.74
C GLU A 54 -5.98 4.56 -17.35
N VAL A 55 -7.10 4.96 -16.76
CA VAL A 55 -7.58 4.35 -15.50
C VAL A 55 -7.73 2.84 -15.64
N LEU A 56 -8.27 2.36 -16.77
CA LEU A 56 -8.40 0.93 -17.05
C LEU A 56 -7.05 0.23 -17.27
N ALA A 57 -6.12 0.86 -18.00
CA ALA A 57 -4.78 0.32 -18.20
C ALA A 57 -4.06 0.15 -16.85
N TYR A 58 -4.08 1.19 -16.02
CA TYR A 58 -3.50 1.15 -14.66
C TYR A 58 -4.15 0.10 -13.76
N THR A 59 -5.45 -0.14 -13.92
CA THR A 59 -6.16 -1.18 -13.17
C THR A 59 -5.70 -2.58 -13.60
N LYS A 60 -5.66 -2.85 -14.91
CA LYS A 60 -5.26 -4.17 -15.46
C LYS A 60 -3.81 -4.52 -15.15
N GLU A 61 -2.93 -3.54 -15.30
CA GLU A 61 -1.49 -3.71 -15.09
C GLU A 61 -1.10 -3.64 -13.61
N GLY A 62 -2.03 -3.25 -12.74
CA GLY A 62 -1.79 -3.12 -11.31
C GLY A 62 -0.73 -2.07 -10.96
N LYS A 63 -0.49 -1.09 -11.83
CA LYS A 63 0.58 -0.08 -11.70
C LYS A 63 0.37 0.90 -10.54
N SER A 64 -0.88 1.16 -10.18
CA SER A 64 -1.20 2.09 -9.11
C SER A 64 -0.73 1.58 -7.75
N ILE A 65 -0.08 2.45 -6.97
CA ILE A 65 0.41 2.12 -5.62
C ILE A 65 -0.78 1.92 -4.67
N ARG A 66 -1.85 2.71 -4.86
CA ARG A 66 -3.10 2.62 -4.10
C ARG A 66 -4.27 2.79 -5.04
N LYS A 67 -5.37 2.08 -4.85
CA LYS A 67 -6.55 2.24 -5.73
C LYS A 67 -7.24 3.61 -5.63
N THR A 68 -7.08 4.34 -4.52
CA THR A 68 -7.81 5.58 -4.24
C THR A 68 -7.76 6.63 -5.37
N PRO A 69 -6.61 6.94 -6.00
CA PRO A 69 -6.55 7.88 -7.12
C PRO A 69 -7.31 7.40 -8.37
N LEU A 70 -7.30 6.10 -8.66
CA LEU A 70 -8.07 5.51 -9.76
C LEU A 70 -9.58 5.72 -9.54
N LEU A 71 -10.04 5.45 -8.31
CA LEU A 71 -11.45 5.61 -7.91
C LEU A 71 -11.87 7.08 -7.95
N PHE A 72 -10.98 7.98 -7.53
CA PHE A 72 -11.20 9.43 -7.59
C PHE A 72 -11.30 9.94 -9.04
N CYS A 73 -10.36 9.53 -9.90
CA CYS A 73 -10.36 9.88 -11.32
C CYS A 73 -11.62 9.36 -12.04
N LEU A 74 -12.01 8.13 -11.75
CA LEU A 74 -13.25 7.56 -12.27
C LEU A 74 -14.48 8.36 -11.82
N ALA A 75 -14.52 8.77 -10.54
CA ALA A 75 -15.59 9.60 -10.00
C ALA A 75 -15.67 10.96 -10.71
N LEU A 76 -14.55 11.66 -10.93
CA LEU A 76 -14.49 12.89 -11.73
C LEU A 76 -15.11 12.70 -13.12
N CYS A 77 -14.72 11.63 -13.82
CA CYS A 77 -15.25 11.32 -15.15
C CYS A 77 -16.78 11.11 -15.12
N THR A 78 -17.31 10.40 -14.11
CA THR A 78 -18.77 10.20 -13.99
C THR A 78 -19.56 11.47 -13.66
N ARG A 79 -18.93 12.48 -13.04
CA ARG A 79 -19.57 13.75 -12.67
C ARG A 79 -19.39 14.85 -13.70
N SER A 80 -18.54 14.64 -14.70
CA SER A 80 -18.28 15.57 -15.80
C SER A 80 -19.51 15.94 -16.64
N SER A 81 -19.41 17.04 -17.39
CA SER A 81 -20.36 17.43 -18.45
C SER A 81 -20.22 16.56 -19.70
N ASP A 82 -19.02 16.01 -19.96
CA ASP A 82 -18.75 15.11 -21.07
C ASP A 82 -19.57 13.81 -20.95
N LYS A 83 -20.52 13.64 -21.88
CA LYS A 83 -21.41 12.48 -21.92
C LYS A 83 -20.67 11.19 -22.28
N ILE A 84 -19.62 11.27 -23.10
CA ILE A 84 -18.83 10.11 -23.53
C ILE A 84 -17.99 9.62 -22.36
N ALA A 85 -17.21 10.51 -21.73
CA ALA A 85 -16.41 10.19 -20.54
C ALA A 85 -17.28 9.62 -19.42
N LYS A 86 -18.42 10.24 -19.14
CA LYS A 86 -19.39 9.73 -18.14
C LYS A 86 -19.84 8.31 -18.45
N ARG A 87 -20.26 8.04 -19.69
CA ARG A 87 -20.75 6.72 -20.10
C ARG A 87 -19.65 5.67 -19.99
N ASP A 88 -18.45 5.99 -20.47
CA ASP A 88 -17.34 5.05 -20.52
C ASP A 88 -16.77 4.79 -19.10
N ALA A 89 -16.75 5.80 -18.23
CA ALA A 89 -16.42 5.61 -16.81
C ALA A 89 -17.41 4.67 -16.10
N TYR A 90 -18.72 4.79 -16.35
CA TYR A 90 -19.68 3.84 -15.79
C TYR A 90 -19.54 2.42 -16.37
N LYS A 91 -19.10 2.27 -17.63
CA LYS A 91 -18.79 0.94 -18.18
C LYS A 91 -17.57 0.32 -17.51
N ALA A 92 -16.57 1.13 -17.18
CA ALA A 92 -15.35 0.69 -16.49
C ALA A 92 -15.56 0.35 -15.00
N LEU A 93 -16.70 0.76 -14.41
CA LEU A 93 -16.92 0.69 -12.95
C LEU A 93 -16.68 -0.69 -12.34
N ALA A 94 -17.19 -1.76 -12.95
CA ALA A 94 -17.06 -3.11 -12.39
C ALA A 94 -15.64 -3.66 -12.43
N GLU A 95 -14.85 -3.19 -13.40
CA GLU A 95 -13.45 -3.59 -13.57
C GLU A 95 -12.53 -2.82 -12.60
N VAL A 96 -12.81 -1.54 -12.38
CA VAL A 96 -12.04 -0.70 -11.44
C VAL A 96 -12.42 -0.98 -10.00
N CYS A 97 -13.72 -1.06 -9.70
CA CYS A 97 -14.24 -1.32 -8.36
C CYS A 97 -14.47 -2.82 -8.17
N THR A 98 -13.43 -3.60 -7.91
CA THR A 98 -13.60 -5.06 -7.76
C THR A 98 -14.19 -5.45 -6.40
N LEU A 99 -13.83 -4.72 -5.34
CA LEU A 99 -14.29 -4.95 -3.95
C LEU A 99 -15.36 -3.95 -3.50
N PRO A 100 -16.16 -4.27 -2.47
CA PRO A 100 -17.12 -3.31 -1.89
C PRO A 100 -16.47 -2.02 -1.38
N THR A 101 -15.28 -2.11 -0.78
CA THR A 101 -14.50 -0.96 -0.33
C THR A 101 -14.18 0.01 -1.45
N ASP A 102 -13.89 -0.50 -2.65
CA ASP A 102 -13.63 0.29 -3.85
C ASP A 102 -14.92 1.01 -4.28
N LEU A 103 -16.03 0.27 -4.38
CA LEU A 103 -17.34 0.82 -4.75
C LEU A 103 -17.79 1.92 -3.78
N PHE A 104 -17.66 1.70 -2.48
CA PHE A 104 -18.03 2.67 -1.45
C PHE A 104 -17.17 3.93 -1.52
N THR A 105 -15.86 3.77 -1.73
CA THR A 105 -14.95 4.91 -1.88
C THR A 105 -15.27 5.70 -3.15
N PHE A 106 -15.55 5.02 -4.27
CA PHE A 106 -16.02 5.66 -5.50
C PHE A 106 -17.35 6.42 -5.30
N ILE A 107 -18.31 5.85 -4.56
CA ILE A 107 -19.59 6.51 -4.27
C ILE A 107 -19.36 7.75 -3.40
N ALA A 108 -18.52 7.65 -2.37
CA ALA A 108 -18.16 8.77 -1.52
C ALA A 108 -17.56 9.93 -2.35
N PHE A 109 -16.58 9.64 -3.22
CA PHE A 109 -16.04 10.65 -4.13
C PHE A 109 -17.07 11.20 -5.11
N SER A 110 -17.90 10.33 -5.69
CA SER A 110 -18.97 10.74 -6.60
C SER A 110 -19.96 11.71 -5.95
N GLN A 111 -20.14 11.64 -4.63
CA GLN A 111 -21.02 12.55 -3.90
C GLN A 111 -20.34 13.86 -3.54
N THR A 112 -19.09 13.82 -3.07
CA THR A 112 -18.35 15.04 -2.74
C THR A 112 -18.06 15.88 -3.97
N LEU A 113 -17.90 15.24 -5.14
CA LEU A 113 -17.70 15.89 -6.43
C LEU A 113 -19.02 16.29 -7.13
N ASN A 114 -20.17 15.96 -6.55
CA ASN A 114 -21.46 16.21 -7.17
C ASN A 114 -21.90 17.66 -6.95
N ASN A 115 -22.56 18.26 -7.94
CA ASN A 115 -23.28 19.50 -7.69
C ASN A 115 -24.50 19.20 -6.79
N PRO A 116 -24.83 20.06 -5.81
CA PRO A 116 -25.94 19.86 -4.87
C PRO A 116 -27.30 19.55 -5.54
N SER A 117 -27.49 20.00 -6.79
CA SER A 117 -28.74 19.84 -7.54
C SER A 117 -28.90 18.49 -8.27
N LYS A 118 -27.89 17.62 -8.29
CA LYS A 118 -27.94 16.34 -9.03
C LYS A 118 -28.00 15.15 -8.07
N GLY A 119 -29.11 14.41 -8.07
CA GLY A 119 -29.26 13.17 -7.29
C GLY A 119 -28.67 11.91 -7.97
N TRP A 120 -29.18 10.74 -7.57
CA TRP A 120 -28.83 9.44 -8.16
C TRP A 120 -29.51 9.24 -9.52
N GLY A 121 -28.79 9.50 -10.60
CA GLY A 121 -29.30 9.36 -11.97
C GLY A 121 -29.56 7.90 -12.40
N LYS A 122 -30.41 7.71 -13.41
CA LYS A 122 -30.78 6.37 -13.95
C LYS A 122 -29.57 5.52 -14.32
N LEU A 123 -28.56 6.12 -14.96
CA LEU A 123 -27.34 5.42 -15.38
C LEU A 123 -26.56 4.89 -14.17
N GLN A 124 -26.31 5.75 -13.16
CA GLN A 124 -25.64 5.34 -11.92
C GLN A 124 -26.37 4.20 -11.23
N ARG A 125 -27.68 4.31 -11.04
CA ARG A 125 -28.49 3.26 -10.39
C ARG A 125 -28.41 1.94 -11.15
N LYS A 126 -28.55 1.98 -12.48
CA LYS A 126 -28.46 0.79 -13.34
C LYS A 126 -27.09 0.13 -13.25
N THR A 127 -26.01 0.91 -13.37
CA THR A 127 -24.65 0.36 -13.35
C THR A 127 -24.31 -0.26 -11.99
N ILE A 128 -24.61 0.42 -10.89
CA ILE A 128 -24.33 -0.11 -9.55
C ILE A 128 -25.23 -1.31 -9.23
N SER A 129 -26.50 -1.31 -9.67
CA SER A 129 -27.36 -2.50 -9.58
C SER A 129 -26.74 -3.68 -10.34
N SER A 130 -26.19 -3.43 -11.54
CA SER A 130 -25.52 -4.46 -12.34
C SER A 130 -24.26 -5.00 -11.64
N TRP A 131 -23.54 -4.16 -10.90
CA TRP A 131 -22.34 -4.55 -10.16
C TRP A 131 -22.62 -5.62 -9.09
N TYR A 132 -23.76 -5.52 -8.40
CA TYR A 132 -24.22 -6.54 -7.46
C TYR A 132 -24.65 -7.82 -8.19
N ASN A 133 -25.44 -7.67 -9.25
CA ASN A 133 -26.01 -8.79 -10.00
C ASN A 133 -25.00 -9.56 -10.85
N SER A 134 -23.83 -8.99 -11.14
CA SER A 134 -22.77 -9.65 -11.94
C SER A 134 -21.86 -10.55 -11.11
N LYS A 135 -22.02 -10.59 -9.79
CA LYS A 135 -21.20 -11.45 -8.91
C LYS A 135 -21.85 -12.81 -8.73
N ASP A 136 -21.01 -13.82 -8.58
CA ASP A 136 -21.46 -15.10 -8.04
C ASP A 136 -22.08 -14.90 -6.63
N PRO A 137 -23.21 -15.54 -6.31
CA PRO A 137 -23.87 -15.40 -5.01
C PRO A 137 -22.98 -15.64 -3.80
N LYS A 138 -22.08 -16.64 -3.83
CA LYS A 138 -21.18 -16.94 -2.71
C LYS A 138 -20.13 -15.84 -2.57
N GLN A 139 -19.55 -15.43 -3.69
CA GLN A 139 -18.62 -14.31 -3.69
C GLN A 139 -19.28 -13.00 -3.21
N LEU A 140 -20.55 -12.78 -3.54
CA LEU A 140 -21.31 -11.63 -3.06
C LEU A 140 -21.58 -11.70 -1.55
N ALA A 141 -21.92 -12.89 -1.03
CA ALA A 141 -22.09 -13.12 0.40
C ALA A 141 -20.80 -12.80 1.16
N GLU A 142 -19.67 -13.40 0.76
CA GLU A 142 -18.35 -13.16 1.37
C GLU A 142 -17.98 -11.67 1.35
N ASN A 143 -18.18 -10.99 0.21
CA ASN A 143 -17.89 -9.57 0.08
C ASN A 143 -18.75 -8.74 1.04
N ALA A 144 -20.06 -9.01 1.09
CA ALA A 144 -21.01 -8.27 1.91
C ALA A 144 -20.81 -8.49 3.41
N THR A 145 -20.29 -9.66 3.82
CA THR A 145 -20.04 -9.99 5.22
C THR A 145 -18.68 -9.51 5.71
N ARG A 146 -17.64 -9.53 4.86
CA ARG A 146 -16.29 -9.00 5.17
C ARG A 146 -16.26 -7.48 5.17
N TYR A 147 -16.78 -6.85 4.13
CA TYR A 147 -16.62 -5.42 3.88
C TYR A 147 -17.94 -4.68 4.09
N LYS A 148 -18.41 -4.63 5.35
CA LYS A 148 -19.73 -4.08 5.69
C LYS A 148 -19.88 -2.60 5.34
N SER A 149 -18.79 -1.83 5.49
CA SER A 149 -18.76 -0.40 5.21
C SER A 149 -17.37 0.12 4.88
N LYS A 150 -17.30 1.24 4.16
CA LYS A 150 -16.08 2.05 3.95
C LYS A 150 -16.51 3.46 3.55
N ALA A 151 -15.71 4.47 3.88
CA ALA A 151 -15.94 5.86 3.47
C ALA A 151 -17.36 6.40 3.80
N GLY A 152 -17.96 5.94 4.91
CA GLY A 152 -19.31 6.34 5.33
C GLY A 152 -20.47 5.64 4.60
N TRP A 153 -20.20 4.67 3.73
CA TRP A 153 -21.21 3.92 2.97
C TRP A 153 -21.32 2.48 3.43
N THR A 154 -22.54 1.95 3.47
CA THR A 154 -22.83 0.52 3.66
C THR A 154 -23.50 -0.08 2.43
N HIS A 155 -23.47 -1.41 2.30
CA HIS A 155 -24.25 -2.10 1.27
C HIS A 155 -25.74 -1.74 1.31
N LYS A 156 -26.31 -1.60 2.51
CA LYS A 156 -27.72 -1.28 2.72
C LYS A 156 -28.08 0.11 2.17
N ASP A 157 -27.20 1.09 2.34
CA ASP A 157 -27.40 2.45 1.81
C ASP A 157 -27.39 2.44 0.28
N VAL A 158 -26.41 1.75 -0.30
CA VAL A 158 -26.29 1.64 -1.76
C VAL A 158 -27.52 0.97 -2.36
N LEU A 159 -27.93 -0.20 -1.83
CA LEU A 159 -29.06 -0.97 -2.34
C LEU A 159 -30.40 -0.21 -2.24
N ARG A 160 -30.57 0.60 -1.19
CA ARG A 160 -31.75 1.47 -1.04
C ARG A 160 -31.81 2.55 -2.13
N LEU A 161 -30.67 3.15 -2.48
CA LEU A 161 -30.61 4.23 -3.47
C LEU A 161 -30.63 3.74 -4.92
N THR A 162 -30.11 2.53 -5.17
CA THR A 162 -30.12 1.93 -6.52
C THR A 162 -31.43 1.24 -6.85
N HIS A 163 -32.22 0.84 -5.84
CA HIS A 163 -33.38 -0.03 -6.00
C HIS A 163 -33.04 -1.32 -6.76
N THR A 164 -31.91 -1.94 -6.38
CA THR A 164 -31.40 -3.15 -7.05
C THR A 164 -32.44 -4.28 -7.00
N LYS A 165 -32.82 -4.78 -8.18
CA LYS A 165 -33.57 -6.02 -8.31
C LYS A 165 -32.59 -7.16 -8.56
N ALA A 166 -32.69 -8.24 -7.78
CA ALA A 166 -31.81 -9.39 -7.90
C ALA A 166 -31.95 -10.07 -9.27
N SER A 167 -30.86 -10.60 -9.80
CA SER A 167 -30.83 -11.35 -11.07
C SER A 167 -31.19 -12.83 -10.91
N ASN A 168 -31.03 -13.41 -9.72
CA ASN A 168 -31.34 -14.79 -9.39
C ASN A 168 -31.58 -14.93 -7.87
N ASP A 169 -32.03 -16.10 -7.43
CA ASP A 169 -32.41 -16.35 -6.04
C ASP A 169 -31.24 -16.27 -5.06
N GLY A 170 -30.04 -16.71 -5.47
CA GLY A 170 -28.84 -16.59 -4.64
C GLY A 170 -28.47 -15.13 -4.35
N VAL A 171 -28.52 -14.27 -5.37
CA VAL A 171 -28.36 -12.82 -5.20
C VAL A 171 -29.51 -12.27 -4.35
N ALA A 172 -30.74 -12.69 -4.59
CA ALA A 172 -31.91 -12.22 -3.85
C ALA A 172 -31.79 -12.50 -2.35
N LEU A 173 -31.34 -13.71 -1.99
CA LEU A 173 -31.05 -14.13 -0.61
C LEU A 173 -30.02 -13.20 0.04
N VAL A 174 -28.88 -12.96 -0.61
CA VAL A 174 -27.81 -12.10 -0.05
C VAL A 174 -28.28 -10.65 0.09
N LEU A 175 -28.96 -10.10 -0.92
CA LEU A 175 -29.50 -8.75 -0.84
C LEU A 175 -30.55 -8.63 0.28
N LYS A 176 -31.40 -9.63 0.47
CA LYS A 176 -32.37 -9.69 1.57
C LYS A 176 -31.67 -9.71 2.93
N TYR A 177 -30.67 -10.58 3.09
CA TYR A 177 -29.84 -10.66 4.31
C TYR A 177 -29.24 -9.30 4.65
N VAL A 178 -28.63 -8.61 3.68
CA VAL A 178 -28.00 -7.30 3.90
C VAL A 178 -29.02 -6.23 4.32
N ILE A 179 -30.21 -6.20 3.72
CA ILE A 179 -31.19 -5.13 3.95
C ILE A 179 -32.01 -5.38 5.23
N LYS A 180 -32.40 -6.64 5.48
CA LYS A 180 -33.41 -7.06 6.47
C LYS A 180 -32.88 -8.01 7.55
N GLY A 181 -31.69 -8.59 7.39
CA GLY A 181 -31.08 -9.53 8.34
C GLY A 181 -31.44 -11.00 8.08
N LEU A 182 -30.74 -11.90 8.79
CA LEU A 182 -30.84 -13.35 8.60
C LEU A 182 -32.25 -13.91 8.79
N LYS A 183 -32.94 -13.51 9.87
CA LYS A 183 -34.28 -14.05 10.20
C LYS A 183 -35.27 -13.90 9.04
N VAL A 184 -35.29 -12.72 8.42
CA VAL A 184 -36.18 -12.43 7.29
C VAL A 184 -35.74 -13.16 6.03
N ALA A 185 -34.43 -13.21 5.78
CA ALA A 185 -33.88 -13.94 4.64
C ALA A 185 -34.20 -15.44 4.72
N LYS A 186 -34.01 -16.07 5.89
CA LYS A 186 -34.32 -17.49 6.10
C LYS A 186 -35.81 -17.79 5.95
N ALA A 187 -36.69 -16.94 6.50
CA ALA A 187 -38.13 -17.14 6.37
C ALA A 187 -38.64 -17.09 4.92
N GLU A 188 -37.96 -16.37 4.03
CA GLU A 188 -38.37 -16.21 2.62
C GLU A 188 -37.76 -17.27 1.70
N PHE A 189 -36.54 -17.72 2.01
CA PHE A 189 -35.78 -18.64 1.14
C PHE A 189 -35.64 -20.06 1.71
N ASP A 190 -36.10 -20.30 2.94
CA ASP A 190 -36.05 -21.58 3.65
C ASP A 190 -37.24 -21.74 4.62
N SER A 191 -38.44 -21.33 4.20
CA SER A 191 -39.65 -21.36 5.04
C SER A 191 -39.95 -22.74 5.62
N ASP A 192 -39.69 -23.80 4.83
CA ASP A 192 -40.02 -25.19 5.16
C ASP A 192 -38.78 -26.09 5.36
N GLY A 193 -37.58 -25.51 5.44
CA GLY A 193 -36.33 -26.30 5.51
C GLY A 193 -35.94 -26.99 4.20
N ASN A 194 -36.56 -26.60 3.08
CA ASN A 194 -36.42 -27.24 1.78
C ASN A 194 -35.37 -26.59 0.87
N ALA A 195 -34.59 -25.63 1.36
CA ALA A 195 -33.50 -25.06 0.59
C ALA A 195 -32.49 -26.17 0.20
N THR A 196 -32.17 -26.28 -1.09
CA THR A 196 -31.25 -27.30 -1.62
C THR A 196 -30.16 -26.66 -2.49
N GLY A 197 -29.08 -27.41 -2.71
CA GLY A 197 -27.95 -26.99 -3.55
C GLY A 197 -27.34 -25.66 -3.09
N GLN A 198 -27.11 -24.75 -4.05
CA GLN A 198 -26.43 -23.47 -3.80
C GLN A 198 -27.14 -22.60 -2.75
N LEU A 199 -28.47 -22.63 -2.68
CA LEU A 199 -29.21 -21.83 -1.68
C LEU A 199 -28.96 -22.33 -0.26
N ARG A 200 -28.87 -23.65 -0.06
CA ARG A 200 -28.55 -24.22 1.25
C ARG A 200 -27.14 -23.85 1.69
N GLU A 201 -26.16 -24.01 0.81
CA GLU A 201 -24.76 -23.63 1.10
C GLU A 201 -24.62 -22.15 1.47
N LEU A 202 -25.35 -21.27 0.78
CA LEU A 202 -25.37 -19.83 1.09
C LEU A 202 -26.03 -19.53 2.43
N LEU A 203 -27.15 -20.19 2.74
CA LEU A 203 -27.81 -20.05 4.03
C LEU A 203 -26.90 -20.53 5.15
N ASP A 204 -26.28 -21.70 5.01
CA ASP A 204 -25.33 -22.24 6.00
C ASP A 204 -24.17 -21.28 6.25
N TYR A 205 -23.61 -20.69 5.19
CA TYR A 205 -22.57 -19.67 5.32
C TYR A 205 -23.07 -18.41 6.05
N LEU A 206 -24.23 -17.87 5.66
CA LEU A 206 -24.79 -16.67 6.28
C LEU A 206 -25.21 -16.91 7.74
N GLU A 207 -25.70 -18.10 8.06
CA GLU A 207 -26.00 -18.55 9.43
C GLU A 207 -24.73 -18.63 10.28
N ALA A 208 -23.66 -19.22 9.76
CA ALA A 208 -22.37 -19.27 10.45
C ALA A 208 -21.83 -17.86 10.73
N VAL A 209 -21.87 -16.96 9.74
CA VAL A 209 -21.45 -15.57 9.91
C VAL A 209 -22.32 -14.82 10.93
N ASP A 210 -23.64 -15.03 10.90
CA ASP A 210 -24.54 -14.37 11.85
C ASP A 210 -24.37 -14.90 13.27
N THR A 211 -24.20 -16.22 13.42
CA THR A 211 -23.91 -16.87 14.71
C THR A 211 -22.60 -16.36 15.28
N LEU A 212 -21.54 -16.29 14.46
CA LEU A 212 -20.24 -15.77 14.85
C LEU A 212 -20.33 -14.31 15.34
N LYS A 213 -21.15 -13.46 14.71
CA LYS A 213 -21.32 -12.04 15.09
C LYS A 213 -21.96 -11.84 16.45
N HIS A 214 -22.82 -12.75 16.87
CA HIS A 214 -23.59 -12.66 18.11
C HIS A 214 -23.06 -13.58 19.21
N SER A 215 -22.08 -14.44 18.90
CA SER A 215 -21.46 -15.30 19.88
C SER A 215 -20.71 -14.48 20.93
N THR A 216 -20.67 -15.01 22.14
CA THR A 216 -19.79 -14.56 23.23
C THR A 216 -18.80 -15.67 23.62
N ASP A 217 -18.80 -16.79 22.89
CA ASP A 217 -17.98 -17.97 23.14
C ASP A 217 -16.86 -18.06 22.11
N ASP A 218 -15.63 -17.89 22.59
CA ASP A 218 -14.43 -17.95 21.77
C ASP A 218 -14.23 -19.31 21.09
N GLN A 219 -14.64 -20.43 21.71
CA GLN A 219 -14.49 -21.76 21.12
C GLN A 219 -15.45 -21.94 19.95
N GLN A 220 -16.70 -21.49 20.11
CA GLN A 220 -17.67 -21.49 19.02
C GLN A 220 -17.16 -20.65 17.85
N VAL A 221 -16.60 -19.47 18.12
CA VAL A 221 -16.00 -18.61 17.09
C VAL A 221 -14.86 -19.31 16.37
N ALA A 222 -13.92 -19.93 17.10
CA ALA A 222 -12.80 -20.66 16.51
C ALA A 222 -13.28 -21.81 15.60
N ARG A 223 -14.26 -22.61 16.03
CA ARG A 223 -14.86 -23.68 15.23
C ARG A 223 -15.53 -23.16 13.96
N LEU A 224 -16.30 -22.07 14.05
CA LEU A 224 -16.97 -21.46 12.89
C LEU A 224 -15.96 -20.92 11.88
N VAL A 225 -14.85 -20.33 12.35
CA VAL A 225 -13.75 -19.87 11.49
C VAL A 225 -13.16 -21.03 10.69
N GLU A 226 -12.86 -22.13 11.36
CA GLU A 226 -12.31 -23.34 10.74
C GLU A 226 -13.29 -23.95 9.73
N GLN A 227 -14.51 -24.27 10.16
CA GLN A 227 -15.52 -24.98 9.37
C GLN A 227 -15.96 -24.21 8.12
N HIS A 228 -16.24 -22.91 8.25
CA HIS A 228 -16.80 -22.09 7.16
C HIS A 228 -15.75 -21.23 6.45
N GLN A 229 -14.48 -21.48 6.73
CA GLN A 229 -13.37 -20.76 6.13
C GLN A 229 -13.40 -19.23 6.33
N LEU A 230 -13.94 -18.76 7.46
CA LEU A 230 -14.17 -17.33 7.67
C LEU A 230 -12.86 -16.54 7.81
N SER A 231 -12.79 -15.42 7.10
CA SER A 231 -11.63 -14.50 7.13
C SER A 231 -11.57 -13.66 8.41
N TYR A 232 -10.40 -13.08 8.68
CA TYR A 232 -10.14 -12.17 9.79
C TYR A 232 -11.17 -11.02 9.92
N GLU A 233 -11.66 -10.47 8.80
CA GLU A 233 -12.60 -9.35 8.82
C GLU A 233 -13.99 -9.73 9.36
N HIS A 234 -14.30 -11.02 9.47
CA HIS A 234 -15.54 -11.48 10.09
C HIS A 234 -15.52 -11.41 11.61
N ILE A 235 -14.33 -11.46 12.23
CA ILE A 235 -14.17 -11.65 13.67
C ILE A 235 -14.55 -10.38 14.44
N PRO A 236 -15.55 -10.43 15.34
CA PRO A 236 -15.87 -9.33 16.21
C PRO A 236 -14.67 -8.93 17.08
N SER A 237 -14.53 -7.63 17.35
CA SER A 237 -13.39 -7.10 18.08
C SER A 237 -13.22 -7.67 19.49
N ILE A 238 -14.31 -8.13 20.11
CA ILE A 238 -14.30 -8.76 21.44
C ILE A 238 -13.48 -10.06 21.44
N HIS A 239 -13.61 -10.87 20.39
CA HIS A 239 -12.93 -12.16 20.23
C HIS A 239 -11.49 -12.01 19.74
N LEU A 240 -11.12 -10.85 19.22
CA LEU A 240 -9.73 -10.57 18.84
C LEU A 240 -8.79 -10.55 20.04
N ASN A 241 -9.25 -10.68 21.30
CA ASN A 241 -8.40 -10.88 22.47
C ASN A 241 -8.34 -12.32 22.98
N SER A 242 -8.86 -13.27 22.20
CA SER A 242 -8.86 -14.69 22.54
C SER A 242 -7.66 -15.42 21.93
N SER A 243 -6.93 -16.17 22.77
CA SER A 243 -5.87 -17.06 22.28
C SER A 243 -6.43 -18.17 21.39
N GLU A 244 -7.62 -18.69 21.70
CA GLU A 244 -8.28 -19.76 20.95
C GLU A 244 -8.56 -19.34 19.51
N VAL A 245 -9.13 -18.15 19.33
CA VAL A 245 -9.45 -17.61 18.00
C VAL A 245 -8.18 -17.32 17.20
N TRP A 246 -7.15 -16.77 17.84
CA TRP A 246 -5.86 -16.54 17.17
C TRP A 246 -5.13 -17.84 16.85
N ASN A 247 -5.32 -18.89 17.64
CA ASN A 247 -4.77 -20.22 17.39
C ASN A 247 -5.25 -20.71 16.02
N THR A 248 -6.56 -20.65 15.74
CA THR A 248 -7.13 -21.02 14.45
C THR A 248 -6.71 -20.07 13.31
N LEU A 249 -6.72 -18.76 13.56
CA LEU A 249 -6.37 -17.76 12.53
C LEU A 249 -4.91 -17.90 12.07
N ALA A 250 -3.97 -18.20 12.97
CA ALA A 250 -2.55 -18.26 12.66
C ALA A 250 -2.20 -19.25 11.55
N TYR A 251 -2.93 -20.37 11.42
CA TYR A 251 -2.73 -21.37 10.36
C TYR A 251 -3.18 -20.88 8.98
N ARG A 252 -4.01 -19.84 8.91
CA ARG A 252 -4.79 -19.50 7.71
C ARG A 252 -4.57 -18.09 7.21
N LEU A 253 -4.04 -17.21 8.06
CA LEU A 253 -3.70 -15.85 7.66
C LEU A 253 -2.65 -15.89 6.53
N PRO A 254 -2.82 -15.12 5.45
CA PRO A 254 -1.75 -14.88 4.50
C PRO A 254 -0.51 -14.34 5.22
N LEU A 255 0.68 -14.74 4.77
CA LEU A 255 1.95 -14.37 5.40
C LEU A 255 2.10 -12.85 5.67
N PRO A 256 1.71 -11.93 4.76
CA PRO A 256 1.77 -10.48 5.06
C PRO A 256 0.89 -10.08 6.26
N MET A 257 -0.31 -10.67 6.38
CA MET A 257 -1.21 -10.39 7.49
C MET A 257 -0.71 -11.00 8.81
N LEU A 258 -0.05 -12.16 8.74
CA LEU A 258 0.62 -12.77 9.89
C LEU A 258 1.73 -11.85 10.41
N LEU A 259 2.58 -11.31 9.54
CA LEU A 259 3.63 -10.35 9.90
C LEU A 259 3.06 -9.08 10.54
N GLN A 260 2.01 -8.50 9.96
CA GLN A 260 1.34 -7.30 10.52
C GLN A 260 0.75 -7.56 11.91
N ASN A 261 0.37 -8.80 12.21
CA ASN A 261 -0.24 -9.18 13.48
C ASN A 261 0.71 -9.93 14.43
N ILE A 262 2.02 -9.98 14.14
CA ILE A 262 2.98 -10.79 14.90
C ILE A 262 2.98 -10.45 16.39
N SER A 263 2.90 -9.16 16.75
CA SER A 263 2.83 -8.70 18.13
C SER A 263 1.55 -9.12 18.84
N LYS A 264 0.45 -9.20 18.09
CA LYS A 264 -0.82 -9.66 18.62
C LYS A 264 -0.75 -11.15 18.90
N ILE A 265 -0.32 -11.94 17.93
CA ILE A 265 -0.12 -13.40 18.08
C ILE A 265 0.81 -13.69 19.27
N ALA A 266 1.95 -12.98 19.37
CA ALA A 266 2.87 -13.08 20.49
C ALA A 266 2.20 -12.79 21.84
N SER A 267 1.42 -11.71 21.92
CA SER A 267 0.71 -11.33 23.15
C SER A 267 -0.38 -12.30 23.58
N GLN A 268 -0.77 -13.27 22.73
CA GLN A 268 -1.69 -14.34 23.08
C GLN A 268 -0.98 -15.60 23.60
N GLY A 269 0.35 -15.57 23.76
CA GLY A 269 1.13 -16.75 24.17
C GLY A 269 1.26 -17.80 23.06
N LEU A 270 0.99 -17.43 21.80
CA LEU A 270 1.06 -18.33 20.65
C LEU A 270 2.44 -18.39 20.01
N LEU A 271 3.36 -17.53 20.45
CA LEU A 271 4.77 -17.60 20.12
C LEU A 271 5.52 -17.91 21.41
N GLU A 272 5.36 -19.14 21.90
CA GLU A 272 6.03 -19.71 23.08
C GLU A 272 6.71 -21.05 22.69
N PRO A 273 7.82 -21.47 23.32
CA PRO A 273 8.61 -22.62 22.82
C PRO A 273 7.84 -23.95 22.83
N THR A 274 6.89 -24.09 23.76
CA THR A 274 6.09 -25.31 23.95
C THR A 274 4.81 -25.32 23.12
N ASN A 275 4.48 -24.24 22.42
CA ASN A 275 3.22 -24.10 21.68
C ASN A 275 3.37 -24.62 20.24
N ASP A 276 2.52 -25.55 19.81
CA ASP A 276 2.59 -26.11 18.45
C ASP A 276 2.29 -25.08 17.36
N THR A 277 1.42 -24.10 17.64
CA THR A 277 1.16 -22.98 16.73
C THR A 277 2.40 -22.09 16.55
N SER A 278 3.25 -21.97 17.58
CA SER A 278 4.55 -21.30 17.46
C SER A 278 5.46 -22.01 16.46
N LYS A 279 5.55 -23.35 16.55
CA LYS A 279 6.34 -24.16 15.62
C LYS A 279 5.84 -23.99 14.19
N HIS A 280 4.53 -24.08 13.99
CA HIS A 280 3.92 -23.89 12.68
C HIS A 280 4.19 -22.50 12.10
N ILE A 281 4.07 -21.43 12.90
CA ILE A 281 4.39 -20.07 12.45
C ILE A 281 5.87 -19.95 12.08
N ILE A 282 6.77 -20.51 12.88
CA ILE A 282 8.22 -20.50 12.60
C ILE A 282 8.52 -21.24 11.29
N GLU A 283 7.91 -22.39 11.04
CA GLU A 283 8.04 -23.14 9.79
C GLU A 283 7.61 -22.29 8.58
N ARG A 284 6.46 -21.61 8.68
CA ARG A 284 5.98 -20.70 7.63
C ARG A 284 6.91 -19.52 7.40
N LEU A 285 7.42 -18.90 8.47
CA LEU A 285 8.40 -17.81 8.39
C LEU A 285 9.75 -18.26 7.80
N LYS A 286 10.05 -19.57 7.82
CA LYS A 286 11.23 -20.18 7.21
C LYS A 286 10.95 -20.83 5.85
N ASN A 287 9.72 -20.76 5.34
CA ASN A 287 9.35 -21.35 4.05
C ASN A 287 9.67 -20.40 2.89
N THR A 288 10.75 -20.68 2.16
CA THR A 288 11.19 -19.89 1.01
C THR A 288 10.10 -19.71 -0.04
N ASP A 289 9.37 -20.77 -0.40
CA ASP A 289 8.34 -20.70 -1.46
C ASP A 289 7.16 -19.82 -1.04
N GLU A 290 6.76 -19.88 0.24
CA GLU A 290 5.71 -19.02 0.79
C GLU A 290 6.17 -17.54 0.83
N ILE A 291 7.42 -17.29 1.21
CA ILE A 291 8.00 -15.95 1.22
C ILE A 291 8.06 -15.36 -0.19
N LEU A 292 8.47 -16.14 -1.18
CA LEU A 292 8.60 -15.66 -2.56
C LEU A 292 7.24 -15.46 -3.24
N SER A 293 6.33 -16.43 -3.09
CA SER A 293 4.99 -16.36 -3.68
C SER A 293 4.13 -15.24 -3.07
N SER A 294 4.35 -14.89 -1.79
CA SER A 294 3.65 -13.78 -1.13
C SER A 294 4.12 -12.39 -1.56
N LYS A 295 5.26 -12.30 -2.28
CA LYS A 295 5.83 -11.04 -2.79
C LYS A 295 6.01 -9.97 -1.71
N ILE A 296 6.28 -10.39 -0.48
CA ILE A 296 6.50 -9.47 0.65
C ILE A 296 7.80 -8.72 0.44
N HIS A 297 7.76 -7.41 0.66
CA HIS A 297 8.95 -6.57 0.63
C HIS A 297 9.74 -6.68 1.94
N PRO A 298 11.09 -6.71 1.92
CA PRO A 298 11.92 -6.79 3.14
C PRO A 298 11.59 -5.74 4.19
N TYR A 299 11.19 -4.55 3.75
CA TYR A 299 10.81 -3.45 4.65
C TYR A 299 9.64 -3.82 5.58
N SER A 300 8.61 -4.51 5.07
CA SER A 300 7.48 -4.98 5.89
C SER A 300 7.92 -6.03 6.90
N VAL A 301 8.84 -6.92 6.52
CA VAL A 301 9.43 -7.90 7.44
C VAL A 301 10.25 -7.20 8.53
N LEU A 302 11.01 -6.17 8.17
CA LEU A 302 11.77 -5.38 9.13
C LEU A 302 10.86 -4.68 10.15
N ILE A 303 9.71 -4.15 9.72
CA ILE A 303 8.69 -3.60 10.63
C ILE A 303 8.23 -4.69 11.61
N ALA A 304 7.89 -5.87 11.11
CA ALA A 304 7.43 -6.99 11.95
C ALA A 304 8.50 -7.46 12.93
N LEU A 305 9.74 -7.63 12.46
CA LEU A 305 10.91 -7.98 13.27
C LEU A 305 11.13 -6.98 14.40
N ARG A 306 11.26 -5.68 14.08
CA ARG A 306 11.48 -4.65 15.10
C ARG A 306 10.29 -4.50 16.04
N THR A 307 9.08 -4.67 15.54
CA THR A 307 7.88 -4.69 16.39
C THR A 307 7.97 -5.84 17.38
N TYR A 308 8.24 -7.08 16.94
CA TYR A 308 8.34 -8.25 17.82
C TYR A 308 9.47 -8.11 18.84
N GLU A 309 10.64 -7.64 18.41
CA GLU A 309 11.80 -7.40 19.28
C GLU A 309 11.57 -6.36 20.37
N GLN A 310 10.53 -5.52 20.30
CA GLN A 310 10.21 -4.62 21.41
C GLN A 310 9.72 -5.40 22.65
N GLY A 311 9.16 -6.60 22.51
CA GLY A 311 8.58 -7.39 23.62
C GLY A 311 7.36 -6.74 24.29
N LYS A 312 6.94 -5.58 23.79
CA LYS A 312 5.81 -4.80 24.30
C LYS A 312 5.26 -3.92 23.21
N GLY A 313 3.94 -3.76 23.20
CA GLY A 313 3.23 -2.74 22.45
C GLY A 313 2.56 -1.76 23.40
N LEU A 314 1.71 -0.87 22.87
CA LEU A 314 1.05 0.17 23.67
C LEU A 314 0.22 -0.40 24.84
N ARG A 315 -0.40 -1.57 24.66
CA ARG A 315 -1.31 -2.21 25.63
C ARG A 315 -1.00 -3.69 25.90
N ARG A 316 0.12 -4.21 25.38
CA ARG A 316 0.42 -5.64 25.33
C ARG A 316 1.88 -5.90 25.66
N LYS A 317 2.19 -7.06 26.21
CA LYS A 317 3.56 -7.55 26.45
C LYS A 317 3.66 -9.00 25.98
N TRP A 318 4.84 -9.43 25.59
CA TRP A 318 5.12 -10.80 25.19
C TRP A 318 6.60 -11.13 25.40
N ASN A 319 6.89 -12.42 25.49
CA ASN A 319 8.26 -12.90 25.57
C ASN A 319 8.92 -12.90 24.19
N ARG A 320 10.19 -12.52 24.15
CA ARG A 320 10.99 -12.55 22.93
C ARG A 320 11.67 -13.90 22.84
N ILE A 321 11.41 -14.61 21.76
CA ILE A 321 11.92 -15.95 21.55
C ILE A 321 12.97 -15.89 20.44
N PRO A 322 14.20 -16.35 20.71
CA PRO A 322 15.28 -16.33 19.72
C PRO A 322 14.89 -17.00 18.40
N GLN A 323 14.17 -18.11 18.44
CA GLN A 323 13.74 -18.85 17.25
C GLN A 323 12.80 -18.03 16.34
N VAL A 324 11.93 -17.18 16.92
CA VAL A 324 11.05 -16.29 16.15
C VAL A 324 11.86 -15.16 15.54
N VAL A 325 12.79 -14.58 16.29
CA VAL A 325 13.71 -13.54 15.78
C VAL A 325 14.57 -14.08 14.63
N GLU A 326 15.09 -15.30 14.78
CA GLU A 326 15.86 -15.99 13.75
C GLU A 326 15.01 -16.26 12.50
N ALA A 327 13.78 -16.74 12.67
CA ALA A 327 12.84 -16.97 11.57
C ALA A 327 12.52 -15.66 10.83
N LEU A 328 12.26 -14.56 11.54
CA LEU A 328 12.01 -13.25 10.93
C LEU A 328 13.24 -12.68 10.21
N ASN A 329 14.46 -12.92 10.73
CA ASN A 329 15.69 -12.56 10.01
C ASN A 329 15.89 -13.40 8.74
N PHE A 330 15.57 -14.69 8.78
CA PHE A 330 15.53 -15.54 7.59
C PHE A 330 14.52 -15.02 6.57
N THR A 331 13.30 -14.69 7.02
CA THR A 331 12.26 -14.07 6.18
C THR A 331 12.77 -12.77 5.55
N LEU A 332 13.45 -11.92 6.33
CA LEU A 332 13.96 -10.62 5.89
C LEU A 332 14.96 -10.77 4.74
N ASN A 333 15.95 -11.65 4.92
CA ASN A 333 16.98 -11.91 3.91
C ASN A 333 16.39 -12.58 2.66
N THR A 334 15.48 -13.54 2.83
CA THR A 334 14.83 -14.22 1.71
C THR A 334 13.93 -13.26 0.92
N ALA A 335 13.18 -12.39 1.61
CA ALA A 335 12.33 -11.39 0.98
C ALA A 335 13.09 -10.39 0.11
N ILE A 336 14.42 -10.25 0.26
CA ILE A 336 15.22 -9.41 -0.65
C ILE A 336 15.06 -9.91 -2.09
N GLN A 337 14.93 -11.23 -2.28
CA GLN A 337 14.70 -11.81 -3.60
C GLN A 337 13.41 -11.30 -4.28
N ASN A 338 12.38 -10.95 -3.51
CA ASN A 338 11.13 -10.38 -4.05
C ASN A 338 11.29 -8.97 -4.61
N VAL A 339 12.38 -8.27 -4.29
CA VAL A 339 12.64 -6.94 -4.85
C VAL A 339 13.08 -7.09 -6.31
N PRO A 340 12.33 -6.56 -7.29
CA PRO A 340 12.74 -6.60 -8.70
C PRO A 340 14.02 -5.78 -8.92
N ARG A 341 14.87 -6.25 -9.83
CA ARG A 341 16.05 -5.49 -10.31
C ARG A 341 15.60 -4.38 -11.26
N THR A 342 16.27 -3.24 -11.21
CA THR A 342 16.08 -2.15 -12.17
C THR A 342 17.16 -2.11 -13.25
N GLY A 343 18.33 -2.71 -13.00
CA GLY A 343 19.46 -2.72 -13.92
C GLY A 343 20.10 -1.34 -14.09
N LYS A 344 20.01 -0.49 -13.06
CA LYS A 344 20.49 0.91 -13.07
C LYS A 344 21.69 1.07 -12.16
N ARG A 345 22.52 2.06 -12.45
CA ARG A 345 23.68 2.42 -11.62
C ARG A 345 23.21 3.37 -10.52
N PHE A 346 23.30 2.92 -9.28
CA PHE A 346 22.82 3.68 -8.13
C PHE A 346 23.94 4.38 -7.38
N LEU A 347 23.66 5.61 -6.99
CA LEU A 347 24.37 6.27 -5.89
C LEU A 347 23.36 6.49 -4.76
N VAL A 348 23.52 5.75 -3.67
CA VAL A 348 22.77 5.99 -2.44
C VAL A 348 23.57 6.90 -1.54
N ALA A 349 23.03 8.05 -1.18
CA ALA A 349 23.66 8.98 -0.27
C ALA A 349 22.87 9.04 1.03
N VAL A 350 23.48 8.64 2.13
CA VAL A 350 22.89 8.69 3.46
C VAL A 350 23.44 9.90 4.18
N LYS A 351 22.55 10.82 4.57
CA LYS A 351 22.94 11.93 5.44
C LYS A 351 23.20 11.40 6.85
N ALA A 352 24.37 11.71 7.38
CA ALA A 352 24.75 11.34 8.75
C ALA A 352 24.72 12.57 9.67
N ASP A 353 23.70 12.66 10.52
CA ASP A 353 23.73 13.55 11.69
C ASP A 353 23.10 12.89 12.92
N ASP A 354 23.37 13.42 14.11
CA ASP A 354 22.86 12.91 15.38
C ASP A 354 21.33 12.74 15.42
N ASN A 355 20.60 13.54 14.63
CA ASN A 355 19.14 13.52 14.59
C ASN A 355 18.63 12.37 13.72
N VAL A 356 19.22 12.13 12.54
CA VAL A 356 18.91 10.98 11.69
C VAL A 356 18.97 9.73 12.58
N PHE A 357 20.09 9.44 13.24
CA PHE A 357 20.28 8.17 13.95
C PHE A 357 19.41 7.96 15.20
N ARG A 358 18.87 9.02 15.81
CA ARG A 358 17.96 8.94 16.98
C ARG A 358 16.48 8.99 16.61
N ASN A 359 16.15 9.45 15.40
CA ASN A 359 14.78 9.60 14.96
C ASN A 359 14.17 8.27 14.53
N ALA A 360 12.86 8.16 14.79
CA ALA A 360 12.03 7.11 14.21
C ALA A 360 11.57 7.52 12.80
N VAL A 361 11.37 6.54 11.94
CA VAL A 361 10.80 6.76 10.61
C VAL A 361 9.34 7.20 10.72
N ARG A 362 8.98 8.26 9.98
CA ARG A 362 7.58 8.67 9.82
C ARG A 362 6.88 7.71 8.87
N GLY A 363 5.95 6.92 9.40
CA GLY A 363 5.28 5.84 8.67
C GLY A 363 5.56 4.46 9.28
N ALA A 364 6.69 4.30 9.97
CA ALA A 364 7.07 3.08 10.68
C ALA A 364 7.88 3.40 11.95
N PRO A 365 7.25 3.89 13.03
CA PRO A 365 7.97 4.43 14.19
C PRO A 365 8.77 3.39 14.98
N VAL A 366 8.58 2.10 14.71
CA VAL A 366 9.39 1.00 15.26
C VAL A 366 10.77 0.88 14.61
N ILE A 367 10.98 1.55 13.47
CA ILE A 367 12.22 1.56 12.70
C ILE A 367 12.94 2.89 12.93
N SER A 368 14.22 2.83 13.29
CA SER A 368 15.08 4.01 13.27
C SER A 368 15.46 4.36 11.83
N THR A 369 15.65 5.65 11.54
CA THR A 369 16.03 6.06 10.17
C THR A 369 17.33 5.40 9.71
N LYS A 370 18.27 5.15 10.64
CA LYS A 370 19.51 4.38 10.44
C LYS A 370 19.24 3.06 9.75
N LEU A 371 18.34 2.31 10.37
CA LEU A 371 18.05 0.95 9.98
C LEU A 371 17.33 0.93 8.63
N ALA A 372 16.46 1.91 8.37
CA ALA A 372 15.84 2.08 7.06
C ALA A 372 16.89 2.40 5.98
N ALA A 373 17.83 3.31 6.26
CA ALA A 373 18.91 3.67 5.33
C ALA A 373 19.84 2.48 5.04
N ALA A 374 20.23 1.75 6.07
CA ALA A 374 21.04 0.54 5.96
C ALA A 374 20.30 -0.54 5.16
N LEU A 375 19.01 -0.77 5.42
CA LEU A 375 18.20 -1.75 4.68
C LEU A 375 18.09 -1.37 3.20
N MET A 376 17.80 -0.11 2.87
CA MET A 376 17.72 0.32 1.47
C MET A 376 19.07 0.17 0.76
N SER A 377 20.17 0.53 1.43
CA SER A 377 21.53 0.35 0.90
C SER A 377 21.84 -1.13 0.67
N MET A 378 21.47 -2.00 1.62
CA MET A 378 21.64 -3.44 1.53
C MET A 378 20.84 -4.02 0.36
N ILE A 379 19.56 -3.66 0.22
CA ILE A 379 18.70 -4.13 -0.89
C ILE A 379 19.31 -3.75 -2.24
N ILE A 380 19.73 -2.50 -2.41
CA ILE A 380 20.29 -2.02 -3.67
C ILE A 380 21.62 -2.72 -3.95
N ALA A 381 22.50 -2.88 -2.97
CA ALA A 381 23.76 -3.62 -3.14
C ALA A 381 23.55 -5.10 -3.51
N HIS A 382 22.46 -5.73 -3.06
CA HIS A 382 22.12 -7.11 -3.47
C HIS A 382 21.53 -7.19 -4.88
N LYS A 383 20.89 -6.12 -5.35
CA LYS A 383 20.06 -6.15 -6.56
C LYS A 383 20.71 -5.53 -7.78
N GLU A 384 21.54 -4.53 -7.58
CA GLU A 384 22.13 -3.74 -8.65
C GLU A 384 23.63 -4.01 -8.69
N ASP A 385 24.15 -4.27 -9.89
CA ASP A 385 25.55 -4.66 -10.07
C ASP A 385 26.50 -3.45 -9.93
N ASP A 386 26.00 -2.23 -10.15
CA ASP A 386 26.75 -0.97 -10.00
C ASP A 386 26.08 -0.07 -8.96
N PHE A 387 26.73 0.05 -7.82
CA PHE A 387 26.22 0.72 -6.65
C PHE A 387 27.34 1.45 -5.90
N GLN A 388 27.04 2.64 -5.40
CA GLN A 388 27.91 3.43 -4.53
C GLN A 388 27.14 3.93 -3.31
N LEU A 389 27.69 3.71 -2.11
CA LEU A 389 27.14 4.27 -0.87
C LEU A 389 27.98 5.49 -0.45
N LEU A 390 27.36 6.66 -0.39
CA LEU A 390 27.97 7.86 0.16
C LEU A 390 27.41 8.18 1.54
N LEU A 391 28.29 8.58 2.46
CA LEU A 391 27.93 9.24 3.71
C LEU A 391 28.07 10.75 3.51
N LEU A 392 26.99 11.50 3.68
CA LEU A 392 27.03 12.96 3.58
C LEU A 392 27.35 13.57 4.94
N LEU A 393 28.49 14.25 4.99
CA LEU A 393 28.95 15.08 6.09
C LEU A 393 28.88 16.57 5.68
N PRO A 394 28.98 17.53 6.61
CA PRO A 394 28.74 18.95 6.33
C PRO A 394 29.46 19.55 5.12
N ALA A 395 30.68 19.10 4.82
CA ALA A 395 31.49 19.65 3.72
C ALA A 395 32.02 18.57 2.75
N VAL A 396 31.73 17.29 2.98
CA VAL A 396 32.32 16.19 2.20
C VAL A 396 31.38 15.00 2.12
N ALA A 397 31.42 14.29 0.99
CA ALA A 397 30.79 12.99 0.83
C ALA A 397 31.86 11.90 0.88
N LEU A 398 31.74 10.97 1.84
CA LEU A 398 32.64 9.84 1.99
C LEU A 398 32.07 8.61 1.30
N ASN A 399 32.85 7.96 0.44
CA ASN A 399 32.43 6.71 -0.19
C ASN A 399 32.67 5.54 0.78
N LEU A 400 31.61 4.85 1.16
CA LEU A 400 31.62 3.68 2.02
C LEU A 400 31.52 2.42 1.16
N LYS A 401 32.47 1.52 1.34
CA LYS A 401 32.44 0.22 0.66
C LYS A 401 31.54 -0.74 1.42
N ILE A 402 30.44 -1.13 0.80
CA ILE A 402 29.63 -2.27 1.27
C ILE A 402 29.67 -3.40 0.25
N THR A 403 29.55 -4.63 0.72
CA THR A 403 29.42 -5.81 -0.14
C THR A 403 28.04 -6.42 0.03
N PRO A 404 27.53 -7.18 -0.96
CA PRO A 404 26.25 -7.85 -0.84
C PRO A 404 26.18 -8.80 0.35
N ASN A 405 27.30 -9.37 0.80
CA ASN A 405 27.30 -10.33 1.90
C ASN A 405 27.30 -9.70 3.30
N MET A 406 27.38 -8.37 3.40
CA MET A 406 27.34 -7.69 4.70
C MET A 406 25.95 -7.83 5.34
N GLN A 407 25.95 -8.11 6.63
CA GLN A 407 24.74 -8.12 7.43
C GLN A 407 24.23 -6.70 7.67
N LEU A 408 22.92 -6.58 7.90
CA LEU A 408 22.27 -5.30 8.16
C LEU A 408 22.89 -4.53 9.35
N SER A 409 23.34 -5.24 10.38
CA SER A 409 24.04 -4.64 11.54
C SER A 409 25.39 -4.05 11.15
N GLU A 410 26.17 -4.74 10.32
CA GLU A 410 27.50 -4.29 9.87
C GLU A 410 27.36 -3.01 9.03
N ILE A 411 26.35 -2.93 8.17
CA ILE A 411 26.06 -1.72 7.39
C ILE A 411 25.64 -0.57 8.33
N CYS A 412 24.83 -0.86 9.36
CA CYS A 412 24.48 0.16 10.36
C CYS A 412 25.72 0.69 11.09
N ASP A 413 26.64 -0.18 11.48
CA ASP A 413 27.85 0.20 12.22
C ASP A 413 28.80 1.00 11.34
N LEU A 414 28.93 0.63 10.05
CA LEU A 414 29.71 1.38 9.07
C LEU A 414 29.19 2.81 8.89
N ILE A 415 27.87 2.97 8.71
CA ILE A 415 27.23 4.28 8.60
C ILE A 415 27.44 5.13 9.88
N CYS A 416 27.57 4.50 11.05
CA CYS A 416 27.78 5.17 12.34
C CYS A 416 29.26 5.35 12.76
N SER A 417 30.21 4.83 11.99
CA SER A 417 31.63 4.82 12.37
C SER A 417 32.33 6.19 12.32
N PHE A 418 31.65 7.23 11.82
CA PHE A 418 32.21 8.58 11.65
C PHE A 418 31.65 9.57 12.67
N PRO A 419 32.43 10.57 13.12
CA PRO A 419 31.94 11.63 13.98
C PRO A 419 30.76 12.33 13.33
N LEU A 420 29.59 12.26 13.98
CA LEU A 420 28.35 12.86 13.50
C LEU A 420 28.41 14.37 13.70
N LEU A 421 29.06 15.05 12.77
CA LEU A 421 29.08 16.51 12.76
C LEU A 421 27.69 17.03 12.38
N GLN A 422 27.17 17.96 13.18
CA GLN A 422 25.88 18.59 12.88
C GLN A 422 25.96 19.40 11.58
N ASN A 423 24.83 19.51 10.87
CA ASN A 423 24.59 20.44 9.75
C ASN A 423 25.01 20.00 8.33
N ALA A 424 25.04 18.72 8.00
CA ALA A 424 25.01 18.30 6.60
C ALA A 424 23.69 18.72 5.94
N ARG A 425 23.69 19.85 5.23
CA ARG A 425 22.48 20.44 4.62
C ARG A 425 22.57 20.62 3.11
N ASP A 426 23.70 20.29 2.49
CA ASP A 426 23.82 20.32 1.04
C ASP A 426 23.35 19.00 0.41
N LEU A 427 22.12 18.97 -0.09
CA LEU A 427 21.56 17.81 -0.79
C LEU A 427 22.07 17.69 -2.24
N SER A 428 22.72 18.72 -2.78
CA SER A 428 23.35 18.65 -4.12
C SER A 428 24.73 17.96 -4.10
N LEU A 429 25.31 17.75 -2.92
CA LEU A 429 26.63 17.18 -2.72
C LEU A 429 26.88 15.81 -3.39
N PRO A 430 25.95 14.83 -3.36
CA PRO A 430 26.14 13.56 -4.06
C PRO A 430 26.34 13.74 -5.57
N VAL A 431 25.60 14.69 -6.15
CA VAL A 431 25.66 14.99 -7.58
C VAL A 431 26.98 15.67 -7.92
N LYS A 432 27.39 16.66 -7.13
CA LYS A 432 28.72 17.32 -7.27
C LYS A 432 29.86 16.30 -7.16
N TRP A 433 29.77 15.40 -6.20
CA TRP A 433 30.75 14.32 -6.01
C TRP A 433 30.85 13.44 -7.27
N ALA A 434 29.71 13.06 -7.86
CA ALA A 434 29.69 12.23 -9.07
C ALA A 434 30.31 12.96 -10.27
N ILE A 435 30.04 14.26 -10.46
CA ILE A 435 30.72 15.08 -11.49
C ILE A 435 32.23 15.10 -11.25
N ALA A 436 32.67 15.40 -10.02
CA ALA A 436 34.08 15.52 -9.69
C ALA A 436 34.84 14.20 -9.88
N LYS A 437 34.19 13.07 -9.60
CA LYS A 437 34.75 11.72 -9.80
C LYS A 437 34.53 11.18 -11.21
N LYS A 438 33.80 11.89 -12.07
CA LYS A 438 33.36 11.42 -13.39
C LYS A 438 32.61 10.07 -13.31
N SER A 439 31.85 9.86 -12.23
CA SER A 439 31.05 8.66 -12.02
C SER A 439 29.75 8.74 -12.83
N LEU A 440 29.48 7.72 -13.64
CA LEU A 440 28.23 7.60 -14.39
C LEU A 440 27.16 6.92 -13.54
N ILE A 441 26.10 7.64 -13.23
CA ILE A 441 25.04 7.28 -12.28
C ILE A 441 23.70 7.52 -12.95
N ASP A 442 22.81 6.53 -12.91
CA ASP A 442 21.47 6.64 -13.44
C ASP A 442 20.48 7.13 -12.39
N VAL A 443 20.71 6.78 -11.12
CA VAL A 443 19.80 7.11 -10.01
C VAL A 443 20.59 7.59 -8.79
N PHE A 444 20.29 8.80 -8.36
CA PHE A 444 20.70 9.33 -7.07
C PHE A 444 19.56 9.15 -6.07
N LEU A 445 19.77 8.33 -5.02
CA LEU A 445 18.83 8.16 -3.92
C LEU A 445 19.42 8.76 -2.65
N VAL A 446 18.89 9.91 -2.22
CA VAL A 446 19.38 10.64 -1.06
C VAL A 446 18.47 10.39 0.13
N ILE A 447 18.94 9.63 1.12
CA ILE A 447 18.22 9.35 2.36
C ILE A 447 18.59 10.40 3.40
N THR A 448 17.62 11.18 3.83
CA THR A 448 17.85 12.38 4.64
C THR A 448 16.70 12.67 5.60
N ASP A 449 16.92 13.58 6.53
CA ASP A 449 15.91 14.25 7.34
C ASP A 449 15.93 15.78 7.19
N CYS A 450 16.71 16.30 6.24
CA CYS A 450 16.84 17.73 5.99
C CYS A 450 15.46 18.37 5.77
N ARG A 451 15.21 19.44 6.54
CA ARG A 451 14.05 20.32 6.35
C ARG A 451 14.39 21.52 5.48
N GLU A 452 15.67 21.85 5.40
CA GLU A 452 16.23 22.96 4.64
C GLU A 452 17.47 22.45 3.92
N CYS A 453 17.61 22.84 2.65
CA CYS A 453 18.81 22.62 1.86
C CYS A 453 19.62 23.92 1.87
N ILE A 454 20.85 23.88 2.36
CA ILE A 454 21.77 25.04 2.34
C ILE A 454 22.94 24.66 1.44
N SER A 455 22.97 25.24 0.26
CA SER A 455 23.95 24.97 -0.78
C SER A 455 24.08 26.17 -1.73
N ASP A 456 25.21 26.25 -2.42
CA ASP A 456 25.48 27.24 -3.48
C ASP A 456 24.64 27.01 -4.74
N ILE A 457 24.23 25.76 -4.99
CA ILE A 457 23.29 25.37 -6.06
C ILE A 457 22.24 24.43 -5.51
N SER A 458 21.01 24.51 -6.02
CA SER A 458 19.93 23.58 -5.68
C SER A 458 20.18 22.17 -6.23
N PRO A 459 19.54 21.12 -5.67
CA PRO A 459 19.62 19.77 -6.23
C PRO A 459 19.17 19.70 -7.70
N GLY A 460 18.14 20.46 -8.09
CA GLY A 460 17.68 20.53 -9.48
C GLY A 460 18.70 21.14 -10.44
N GLU A 461 19.36 22.23 -10.04
CA GLU A 461 20.46 22.83 -10.81
C GLU A 461 21.65 21.88 -10.91
N ALA A 462 22.02 21.21 -9.82
CA ALA A 462 23.09 20.22 -9.81
C ALA A 462 22.78 19.05 -10.76
N MET A 463 21.53 18.59 -10.80
CA MET A 463 21.11 17.54 -11.73
C MET A 463 21.17 18.00 -13.19
N LYS A 464 20.70 19.22 -13.51
CA LYS A 464 20.82 19.80 -14.86
C LYS A 464 22.29 19.86 -15.30
N LEU A 465 23.18 20.27 -14.39
CA LEU A 465 24.63 20.29 -14.61
C LEU A 465 25.20 18.88 -14.83
N TYR A 466 24.81 17.90 -14.01
CA TYR A 466 25.25 16.51 -14.11
C TYR A 466 24.85 15.89 -15.45
N ARG A 467 23.56 15.99 -15.80
CA ARG A 467 23.02 15.44 -17.06
C ARG A 467 23.75 16.00 -18.27
N THR A 468 24.10 17.28 -18.26
CA THR A 468 24.84 17.95 -19.35
C THR A 468 26.32 17.57 -19.36
N LYS A 469 27.01 17.65 -18.21
CA LYS A 469 28.47 17.41 -18.13
C LYS A 469 28.86 15.94 -18.31
N MET A 470 27.97 15.03 -17.92
CA MET A 470 28.23 13.59 -17.94
C MET A 470 27.54 12.88 -19.11
N ASP A 471 26.81 13.62 -19.97
CA ASP A 471 25.98 13.07 -21.06
C ASP A 471 24.97 12.01 -20.58
N MET A 472 24.24 12.36 -19.53
CA MET A 472 23.34 11.47 -18.79
C MET A 472 21.91 12.05 -18.73
N PRO A 473 21.22 12.31 -19.87
CA PRO A 473 19.95 13.06 -19.90
C PRO A 473 18.83 12.43 -19.07
N ASN A 474 18.88 11.11 -18.87
CA ASN A 474 17.86 10.34 -18.15
C ASN A 474 18.18 10.11 -16.66
N ALA A 475 19.26 10.70 -16.12
CA ALA A 475 19.62 10.52 -14.72
C ALA A 475 18.52 11.07 -13.80
N LYS A 476 18.16 10.28 -12.79
CA LYS A 476 17.06 10.55 -11.85
C LYS A 476 17.58 10.87 -10.46
N TYR A 477 16.82 11.66 -9.72
CA TYR A 477 17.19 12.10 -8.38
C TYR A 477 16.01 12.00 -7.43
N ILE A 478 16.21 11.32 -6.30
CA ILE A 478 15.17 11.03 -5.31
C ILE A 478 15.63 11.55 -3.95
N ASN A 479 14.89 12.49 -3.35
CA ASN A 479 15.07 12.83 -1.95
C ASN A 479 14.11 12.00 -1.10
N CYS A 480 14.66 11.21 -0.19
CA CYS A 480 13.91 10.36 0.71
C CYS A 480 13.98 10.92 2.14
N ALA A 481 13.00 11.76 2.49
CA ALA A 481 12.85 12.39 3.79
C ALA A 481 12.16 11.45 4.80
N ILE A 482 12.90 10.50 5.34
CA ILE A 482 12.29 9.39 6.09
C ILE A 482 11.77 9.76 7.49
N SER A 483 12.14 10.92 8.05
CA SER A 483 11.69 11.38 9.38
C SER A 483 10.80 12.63 9.37
N THR A 484 10.50 13.19 8.20
CA THR A 484 9.71 14.42 8.05
C THR A 484 8.76 14.34 6.86
N ASN A 485 7.62 15.02 6.96
CA ASN A 485 6.68 15.17 5.83
C ASN A 485 6.86 16.50 5.07
N ARG A 486 7.81 17.34 5.50
CA ARG A 486 7.92 18.74 5.03
C ARG A 486 8.92 18.96 3.89
N LEU A 487 9.47 17.90 3.32
CA LEU A 487 10.48 18.03 2.27
C LEU A 487 9.84 18.36 0.93
N ARG A 488 10.31 19.42 0.26
CA ARG A 488 9.89 19.88 -1.08
C ARG A 488 11.10 20.49 -1.82
N PHE A 489 11.98 19.65 -2.35
CA PHE A 489 13.19 20.05 -3.08
C PHE A 489 13.23 19.55 -4.54
N ALA A 490 12.37 18.61 -4.91
CA ALA A 490 12.21 18.20 -6.30
C ALA A 490 11.59 19.33 -7.12
N ASP A 491 12.23 19.69 -8.25
CA ASP A 491 11.72 20.69 -9.18
C ASP A 491 10.40 20.18 -9.81
N PRO A 492 9.26 20.87 -9.64
CA PRO A 492 7.98 20.45 -10.20
C PRO A 492 7.96 20.34 -11.74
N SER A 493 8.92 20.98 -12.41
CA SER A 493 9.08 20.93 -13.86
C SER A 493 10.06 19.85 -14.33
N ASP A 494 10.72 19.12 -13.41
CA ASP A 494 11.70 18.08 -13.72
C ASP A 494 11.13 16.68 -13.45
N ASN A 495 10.78 15.98 -14.53
CA ASN A 495 10.21 14.64 -14.45
C ASN A 495 11.18 13.60 -13.88
N GLY A 496 12.48 13.89 -13.90
CA GLY A 496 13.53 13.06 -13.32
C GLY A 496 13.83 13.37 -11.86
N MET A 497 13.00 14.16 -11.17
CA MET A 497 13.09 14.38 -9.72
C MET A 497 11.85 13.87 -8.97
N LEU A 498 12.07 13.35 -7.75
CA LEU A 498 11.01 12.91 -6.83
C LEU A 498 11.39 13.18 -5.38
N ASP A 499 10.45 13.71 -4.62
CA ASP A 499 10.51 13.75 -3.16
C ASP A 499 9.61 12.66 -2.56
N VAL A 500 10.16 11.95 -1.58
CA VAL A 500 9.47 10.93 -0.78
C VAL A 500 9.45 11.45 0.66
N ALA A 501 8.27 11.85 1.12
CA ALA A 501 8.06 12.46 2.43
C ALA A 501 7.48 11.42 3.40
N GLY A 502 8.27 11.05 4.41
CA GLY A 502 8.09 9.85 5.22
C GLY A 502 8.43 8.56 4.46
N PHE A 503 8.27 7.41 5.11
CA PHE A 503 8.57 6.11 4.53
C PHE A 503 7.65 5.04 5.13
N ASP A 504 6.70 4.56 4.34
CA ASP A 504 5.82 3.44 4.65
C ASP A 504 6.15 2.23 3.75
N GLU A 505 5.36 1.17 3.88
CA GLU A 505 5.55 -0.08 3.11
C GLU A 505 5.44 0.11 1.58
N ASN A 506 4.84 1.22 1.14
CA ASN A 506 4.67 1.53 -0.29
C ASN A 506 5.85 2.32 -0.88
N ALA A 507 6.60 3.07 -0.06
CA ALA A 507 7.68 3.93 -0.53
C ALA A 507 8.75 3.20 -1.38
N PRO A 508 9.19 1.97 -1.04
CA PRO A 508 10.12 1.23 -1.89
C PRO A 508 9.59 0.96 -3.30
N ARG A 509 8.29 0.64 -3.42
CA ARG A 509 7.64 0.42 -4.71
C ARG A 509 7.55 1.72 -5.52
N VAL A 510 7.23 2.83 -4.87
CA VAL A 510 7.25 4.17 -5.49
C VAL A 510 8.65 4.47 -6.06
N ILE A 511 9.71 4.24 -5.29
CA ILE A 511 11.09 4.45 -5.74
C ILE A 511 11.39 3.59 -6.98
N HIS A 512 11.05 2.30 -6.93
CA HIS A 512 11.25 1.38 -8.03
C HIS A 512 10.52 1.84 -9.31
N ASP A 513 9.23 2.14 -9.20
CA ASP A 513 8.41 2.54 -10.34
C ASP A 513 8.89 3.88 -10.93
N PHE A 514 9.37 4.80 -10.08
CA PHE A 514 9.97 6.06 -10.52
C PHE A 514 11.27 5.83 -11.28
N VAL A 515 12.15 4.95 -10.78
CA VAL A 515 13.40 4.60 -11.46
C VAL A 515 13.14 4.04 -12.85
N LEU A 516 12.15 3.17 -13.01
CA LEU A 516 11.78 2.59 -14.30
C LEU A 516 11.00 3.54 -15.22
N GLY A 517 10.51 4.68 -14.72
CA GLY A 517 9.73 5.65 -15.51
C GLY A 517 8.24 5.31 -15.60
N ASN A 518 7.73 4.52 -14.65
CA ASN A 518 6.31 4.17 -14.51
C ASN A 518 5.53 5.19 -13.65
N LEU A 519 6.10 6.39 -13.42
CA LEU A 519 5.63 7.38 -12.44
C LEU A 519 5.65 8.83 -12.92
#